data_AF-A0A7L4QIS9-F1
#
_entry.id   AF-A0A7L4QIS9-F1
#
_cell.length_a   1.000
_cell.length_b   1.000
_cell.length_c   1.000
_cell.angle_alpha   90.00
_cell.angle_beta   90.00
_cell.angle_gamma   90.00
#
_symmetry.space_group_name_H-M   'P 1'
#
loop_
_entity.id
_entity.type
_entity.pdbx_description
1 polymer ?
#
loop_
_entity_poly.entity_id
_entity_poly.type
_entity_poly.pdbx_seq_one_letter_code
_entity_poly.pdbx_strand_id
1 'polypeptide(L)'
;MINQEDIKNILNSYDLENITIGVLGGHSALDISSGVKKYGFKTVAVCQKGREKTYSKYYRSRDGRGCIDEVVVLDSFKDITKKEVQKQLREMNTIFIHNRYFWVYFDFERIENDFF
;
A
#
# COMPACT_ATOMS: atom_id res chain seq x y z
N MET A 1 -6.63 12.70 15.47
CA MET A 1 -7.38 11.61 14.83
C MET A 1 -7.75 12.08 13.45
N ILE A 2 -7.40 11.30 12.43
CA ILE A 2 -7.71 11.58 11.04
C ILE A 2 -9.23 11.70 10.91
N ASN A 3 -9.69 12.80 10.33
CA ASN A 3 -11.11 13.04 10.16
C ASN A 3 -11.52 12.81 8.69
N GLN A 4 -12.84 12.75 8.45
CA GLN A 4 -13.36 12.51 7.10
C GLN A 4 -13.01 13.63 6.10
N GLU A 5 -12.84 14.86 6.56
CA GLU A 5 -12.52 16.00 5.71
C GLU A 5 -11.07 15.93 5.20
N ASP A 6 -10.13 15.49 6.05
CA ASP A 6 -8.74 15.24 5.66
C ASP A 6 -8.69 14.24 4.48
N ILE A 7 -9.43 13.12 4.61
CA ILE A 7 -9.50 12.08 3.59
C ILE A 7 -10.19 12.57 2.31
N LYS A 8 -11.29 13.33 2.41
CA LYS A 8 -11.95 13.91 1.24
C LYS A 8 -11.01 14.83 0.46
N ASN A 9 -10.26 15.69 1.15
CA ASN A 9 -9.29 16.58 0.51
C ASN A 9 -8.20 15.81 -0.24
N ILE A 10 -7.73 14.69 0.33
CA ILE A 10 -6.79 13.80 -0.36
C ILE A 10 -7.44 13.17 -1.60
N LEU A 11 -8.62 12.58 -1.47
CA LEU A 11 -9.30 11.91 -2.58
C LEU A 11 -9.66 12.87 -3.71
N ASN A 12 -9.98 14.14 -3.41
CA ASN A 12 -10.22 15.18 -4.42
C ASN A 12 -8.96 15.53 -5.23
N SER A 13 -7.76 15.23 -4.71
CA SER A 13 -6.49 15.44 -5.40
C SER A 13 -6.04 14.25 -6.26
N TYR A 14 -6.72 13.11 -6.13
CA TYR A 14 -6.35 11.89 -6.84
C TYR A 14 -6.86 11.90 -8.29
N ASP A 15 -6.03 11.37 -9.18
CA ASP A 15 -6.48 10.95 -10.51
C ASP A 15 -7.19 9.59 -10.41
N LEU A 16 -8.53 9.63 -10.54
CA LEU A 16 -9.40 8.47 -10.41
C LEU A 16 -9.22 7.44 -11.54
N GLU A 17 -8.64 7.82 -12.68
CA GLU A 17 -8.32 6.89 -13.77
C GLU A 17 -7.01 6.11 -13.51
N ASN A 18 -6.22 6.56 -12.53
CA ASN A 18 -4.90 6.02 -12.21
C ASN A 18 -4.76 5.62 -10.74
N ILE A 19 -5.80 5.01 -10.16
CA ILE A 19 -5.78 4.48 -8.79
C ILE A 19 -4.80 3.30 -8.65
N THR A 20 -4.03 3.33 -7.57
CA THR A 20 -3.18 2.22 -7.13
C THR A 20 -3.76 1.60 -5.86
N ILE A 21 -3.77 0.28 -5.77
CA ILE A 21 -4.14 -0.43 -4.54
C ILE A 21 -2.88 -0.79 -3.76
N GLY A 22 -2.78 -0.23 -2.56
CA GLY A 22 -1.66 -0.43 -1.65
C GLY A 22 -1.94 -1.48 -0.58
N VAL A 23 -0.91 -2.25 -0.23
CA VAL A 23 -1.03 -3.30 0.78
C VAL A 23 0.33 -3.57 1.44
N LEU A 24 0.33 -3.85 2.75
CA LEU A 24 1.53 -4.32 3.45
C LEU A 24 1.91 -5.72 2.96
N GLY A 25 3.19 -5.92 2.63
CA GLY A 25 3.76 -7.16 2.14
C GLY A 25 3.75 -8.31 3.16
N GLY A 26 2.60 -8.95 3.31
CA GLY A 26 2.39 -10.21 4.02
C GLY A 26 0.92 -10.51 4.29
N HIS A 27 0.63 -11.54 5.09
CA HIS A 27 -0.72 -12.06 5.31
C HIS A 27 -1.43 -12.36 3.98
N SER A 28 -2.38 -11.51 3.58
CA SER A 28 -3.26 -11.67 2.41
C SER A 28 -2.85 -10.74 1.26
N ALA A 29 -1.60 -10.27 1.24
CA ALA A 29 -1.14 -9.30 0.26
C ALA A 29 -1.27 -9.81 -1.18
N LEU A 30 -0.84 -11.05 -1.44
CA LEU A 30 -0.93 -11.62 -2.79
C LEU A 30 -2.38 -11.87 -3.21
N ASP A 31 -3.26 -12.26 -2.30
CA ASP A 31 -4.68 -12.46 -2.59
C ASP A 31 -5.36 -11.14 -2.96
N ILE A 32 -5.12 -10.08 -2.17
CA ILE A 32 -5.63 -8.73 -2.45
C ILE A 32 -5.10 -8.24 -3.79
N SER A 33 -3.77 -8.25 -3.97
CA SER A 33 -3.13 -7.75 -5.20
C SER A 33 -3.58 -8.53 -6.43
N SER A 34 -3.65 -9.86 -6.36
CA SER A 34 -4.16 -10.70 -7.46
C SER A 34 -5.63 -10.41 -7.78
N GLY A 35 -6.45 -10.21 -6.75
CA GLY A 35 -7.86 -9.85 -6.90
C GLY A 35 -8.05 -8.54 -7.65
N VAL A 36 -7.45 -7.45 -7.16
CA VAL A 36 -7.63 -6.11 -7.76
C VAL A 36 -6.97 -6.00 -9.14
N LYS A 37 -5.90 -6.77 -9.40
CA LYS A 37 -5.25 -6.80 -10.71
C LYS A 37 -6.19 -7.30 -11.81
N LYS A 38 -7.09 -8.23 -11.49
CA LYS A 38 -8.14 -8.72 -12.43
C LYS A 38 -9.13 -7.63 -12.83
N TYR A 39 -9.28 -6.59 -12.02
CA TYR A 39 -10.13 -5.43 -12.30
C TYR A 39 -9.35 -4.26 -12.91
N GLY A 40 -8.07 -4.45 -13.27
CA GLY A 40 -7.27 -3.45 -13.99
C GLY A 40 -6.55 -2.43 -13.09
N PHE A 41 -6.68 -2.51 -11.77
CA PHE A 41 -5.97 -1.59 -10.88
C PHE A 41 -4.45 -1.81 -10.88
N LYS A 42 -3.70 -0.72 -10.71
CA LYS A 42 -2.28 -0.78 -10.36
C LYS A 42 -2.14 -1.27 -8.92
N THR A 43 -1.00 -1.88 -8.59
CA THR A 43 -0.75 -2.49 -7.28
C THR A 43 0.59 -2.07 -6.71
N VAL A 44 0.62 -1.77 -5.42
CA VAL A 44 1.87 -1.53 -4.69
C VAL A 44 1.93 -2.38 -3.42
N ALA A 45 3.04 -3.10 -3.24
CA ALA A 45 3.35 -3.79 -1.99
C ALA A 45 4.34 -2.98 -1.17
N VAL A 46 3.94 -2.55 0.03
CA VAL A 46 4.84 -1.92 1.00
C VAL A 46 5.47 -3.03 1.84
N CYS A 47 6.75 -3.29 1.62
CA CYS A 47 7.49 -4.39 2.20
C CYS A 47 8.48 -3.89 3.25
N GLN A 48 8.80 -4.74 4.23
CA GLN A 48 9.94 -4.52 5.09
C GLN A 48 11.20 -5.13 4.45
N LYS A 49 12.34 -4.44 4.60
CA LYS A 49 13.65 -4.88 4.13
C LYS A 49 13.97 -6.31 4.61
N GLY A 50 14.44 -7.14 3.69
CA GLY A 50 14.66 -8.57 3.89
C GLY A 50 13.42 -9.46 3.66
N ARG A 51 12.24 -8.86 3.44
CA ARG A 51 10.96 -9.57 3.23
C ARG A 51 10.29 -9.20 1.89
N GLU A 52 10.96 -8.43 1.05
CA GLU A 52 10.42 -7.88 -0.20
C GLU A 52 10.50 -8.86 -1.38
N LYS A 53 11.39 -9.86 -1.36
CA LYS A 53 11.71 -10.71 -2.53
C LYS A 53 10.49 -11.41 -3.13
N THR A 54 9.52 -11.79 -2.30
CA THR A 54 8.23 -12.34 -2.75
C THR A 54 7.55 -11.38 -3.73
N TYR A 55 7.49 -10.10 -3.38
CA TYR A 55 6.78 -9.07 -4.13
C TYR A 55 7.65 -8.45 -5.24
N SER A 56 8.92 -8.17 -4.96
CA SER A 56 9.83 -7.49 -5.88
C SER A 56 10.38 -8.38 -6.99
N LYS A 57 10.39 -9.70 -6.81
CA LYS A 57 10.94 -10.65 -7.79
C LYS A 57 9.93 -11.70 -8.25
N TYR A 58 9.32 -12.44 -7.33
CA TYR A 58 8.55 -13.63 -7.69
C TYR A 58 7.14 -13.30 -8.20
N TYR A 59 6.49 -12.30 -7.60
CA TYR A 59 5.14 -11.85 -7.97
C TYR A 59 5.11 -10.49 -8.66
N ARG A 60 6.27 -9.94 -9.03
CA ARG A 60 6.36 -8.71 -9.83
C ARG A 60 5.63 -8.91 -11.16
N SER A 61 4.80 -7.93 -11.52
CA SER A 61 4.09 -7.90 -12.80
C SER A 61 5.10 -7.87 -13.96
N ARG A 62 4.96 -8.81 -14.90
CA ARG A 62 5.76 -8.91 -16.14
C ARG A 62 5.09 -9.86 -17.13
N ASP A 63 5.07 -9.52 -18.41
CA ASP A 63 4.62 -10.41 -19.49
C ASP A 63 3.29 -11.13 -19.18
N GLY A 64 2.29 -10.39 -18.66
CA GLY A 64 0.98 -10.95 -18.28
C GLY A 64 0.95 -11.86 -17.04
N ARG A 65 2.05 -11.95 -16.29
CA ARG A 65 2.18 -12.72 -15.04
C ARG A 65 2.48 -11.81 -13.87
N GLY A 66 2.25 -12.30 -12.65
CA GLY A 66 2.45 -11.54 -11.42
C GLY A 66 1.27 -10.62 -11.09
N CYS A 67 1.32 -10.02 -9.91
CA CYS A 67 0.25 -9.16 -9.40
C CYS A 67 0.77 -7.94 -8.64
N ILE A 68 2.06 -7.64 -8.71
CA ILE A 68 2.70 -6.53 -8.00
C ILE A 68 3.38 -5.61 -9.01
N ASP A 69 2.84 -4.42 -9.23
CA ASP A 69 3.40 -3.45 -10.17
C ASP A 69 4.55 -2.69 -9.56
N GLU A 70 4.37 -2.22 -8.31
CA GLU A 70 5.37 -1.47 -7.57
C GLU A 70 5.68 -2.07 -6.19
N VAL A 71 6.89 -1.80 -5.71
CA VAL A 71 7.32 -2.21 -4.37
C VAL A 71 7.98 -1.03 -3.67
N VAL A 72 7.47 -0.69 -2.50
CA VAL A 72 8.09 0.27 -1.58
C VAL A 72 8.75 -0.53 -0.47
N VAL A 73 10.06 -0.35 -0.26
CA VAL A 73 10.80 -1.07 0.78
C VAL A 73 11.12 -0.13 1.94
N LEU A 74 10.65 -0.47 3.13
CA LEU A 74 10.89 0.25 4.37
C LEU A 74 11.84 -0.54 5.26
N ASP A 75 12.57 0.14 6.16
CA ASP A 75 13.41 -0.55 7.16
C ASP A 75 12.53 -1.30 8.17
N SER A 76 11.37 -0.74 8.52
CA SER A 76 10.35 -1.35 9.39
C SER A 76 8.97 -1.03 8.87
N PHE A 77 7.99 -1.94 9.03
CA PHE A 77 6.60 -1.64 8.68
C PHE A 77 6.05 -0.39 9.39
N LYS A 78 6.51 -0.12 10.62
CA LYS A 78 6.11 1.06 11.41
C LYS A 78 6.45 2.39 10.71
N ASP A 79 7.40 2.38 9.78
CA ASP A 79 7.81 3.56 9.02
C ASP A 79 6.79 3.96 7.96
N ILE A 80 5.72 3.17 7.76
CA ILE A 80 4.70 3.51 6.78
C ILE A 80 4.06 4.87 7.07
N THR A 81 3.94 5.28 8.34
CA THR A 81 3.36 6.58 8.73
C THR A 81 4.35 7.75 8.62
N LYS A 82 5.59 7.53 8.16
CA LYS A 82 6.52 8.63 7.90
C LYS A 82 5.98 9.52 6.77
N LYS A 83 6.14 10.84 6.90
CA LYS A 83 5.54 11.84 5.99
C LYS A 83 5.92 11.62 4.54
N GLU A 84 7.17 11.24 4.28
CA GLU A 84 7.70 10.94 2.96
C GLU A 84 7.06 9.69 2.34
N VAL A 85 6.78 8.66 3.14
CA VAL A 85 6.12 7.44 2.68
C VAL A 85 4.64 7.73 2.39
N GLN A 86 3.97 8.47 3.27
CA GLN A 86 2.59 8.90 3.05
C GLN A 86 2.46 9.77 1.78
N LYS A 87 3.39 10.73 1.58
CA LYS A 87 3.46 11.52 0.35
C LYS A 87 3.65 10.65 -0.88
N GLN A 88 4.59 9.70 -0.85
CA GLN A 88 4.82 8.76 -1.95
C GLN A 88 3.56 7.94 -2.27
N LEU A 89 2.83 7.45 -1.26
CA LEU A 89 1.59 6.70 -1.45
C LEU A 89 0.50 7.57 -2.09
N ARG A 90 0.35 8.82 -1.64
CA ARG A 90 -0.60 9.78 -2.24
C ARG A 90 -0.25 10.14 -3.69
N GLU A 91 1.02 10.33 -4.00
CA GLU A 91 1.48 10.62 -5.37
C GLU A 91 1.17 9.49 -6.36
N MET A 92 0.98 8.26 -5.86
CA MET A 92 0.53 7.11 -6.67
C MET A 92 -1.00 6.94 -6.70
N ASN A 93 -1.76 7.89 -6.16
CA ASN A 93 -3.21 7.80 -5.95
C ASN A 93 -3.60 6.52 -5.18
N THR A 94 -2.86 6.19 -4.12
CA THR A 94 -3.00 4.90 -3.43
C THR A 94 -4.23 4.87 -2.54
N ILE A 95 -5.08 3.86 -2.74
CA ILE A 95 -6.07 3.41 -1.75
C ILE A 95 -5.47 2.19 -1.03
N PHE A 96 -5.29 2.30 0.28
CA PHE A 96 -4.60 1.28 1.06
C PHE A 96 -5.57 0.28 1.69
N ILE A 97 -5.39 -1.00 1.42
CA ILE A 97 -6.19 -2.08 2.01
C ILE A 97 -5.42 -2.67 3.20
N HIS A 98 -6.01 -2.54 4.39
CA HIS A 98 -5.44 -3.10 5.61
C HIS A 98 -5.55 -4.63 5.60
N ASN A 99 -4.49 -5.30 6.05
CA ASN A 99 -4.49 -6.74 6.32
C ASN A 99 -4.04 -7.00 7.77
N ARG A 100 -3.94 -8.27 8.19
CA ARG A 100 -3.61 -8.65 9.57
C ARG A 100 -2.31 -8.01 10.10
N TYR A 101 -1.38 -7.61 9.25
CA TYR A 101 -0.10 -7.03 9.69
C TYR A 101 -0.27 -5.69 10.39
N PHE A 102 -1.30 -4.90 10.07
CA PHE A 102 -1.62 -3.69 10.84
C PHE A 102 -1.87 -4.02 12.31
N TRP A 103 -2.55 -5.13 12.58
CA TRP A 103 -2.90 -5.56 13.93
C TRP A 103 -1.77 -6.22 14.72
N VAL A 104 -0.66 -6.55 14.05
CA VAL A 104 0.46 -7.29 14.65
C VAL A 104 1.67 -6.40 14.84
N TYR A 105 1.92 -5.47 13.91
CA TYR A 105 3.18 -4.70 13.89
C TYR A 105 3.03 -3.22 14.29
N PHE A 106 1.80 -2.73 14.50
CA PHE A 106 1.54 -1.32 14.73
C PHE A 106 0.89 -1.07 16.07
N ASP A 107 1.20 0.12 16.59
CA ASP A 107 0.36 0.78 17.58
C ASP A 107 -0.73 1.54 16.81
N PHE A 108 -1.99 1.25 17.10
CA PHE A 108 -3.12 1.80 16.36
C PHE A 108 -3.24 3.31 16.49
N GLU A 109 -2.75 3.89 17.59
CA GLU A 109 -2.80 5.34 17.79
C GLU A 109 -2.08 6.08 16.65
N ARG A 110 -0.92 5.57 16.19
CA ARG A 110 -0.22 6.18 15.05
C ARG A 110 -0.98 6.01 13.74
N ILE A 111 -1.66 4.88 13.55
CA ILE A 111 -2.44 4.65 12.33
C ILE A 111 -3.65 5.59 12.29
N GLU A 112 -4.32 5.80 13.43
CA GLU A 112 -5.49 6.68 13.53
C GLU A 112 -5.15 8.16 13.44
N ASN A 113 -3.89 8.55 13.60
CA ASN A 113 -3.45 9.95 13.61
C ASN A 113 -2.55 10.33 12.42
N ASP A 114 -1.74 9.41 11.90
CA ASP A 114 -0.62 9.72 11.00
C ASP A 114 -0.64 8.95 9.66
N PHE A 115 -1.66 8.12 9.39
CA PHE A 115 -1.79 7.34 8.17
C PHE A 115 -2.83 7.93 7.18
N PHE A 116 -2.47 9.05 6.55
CA PHE A 116 -3.24 9.76 5.54
C PHE A 116 -2.29 10.43 4.53
#